data_AF-A0A7C0UEG0-F1
#
_entry.id   AF-A0A7C0UEG0-F1
#
_cell.length_a   1.000
_cell.length_b   1.000
_cell.length_c   1.000
_cell.angle_alpha   90.00
_cell.angle_beta   90.00
_cell.angle_gamma   90.00
#
_symmetry.space_group_name_H-M   'P 1'
#
loop_
_entity.id
_entity.type
_entity.pdbx_description
1 polymer ?
#
loop_
_entity_poly.entity_id
_entity_poly.type
_entity_poly.pdbx_seq_one_letter_code
_entity_poly.pdbx_strand_id
1 'polypeptide(L)' 'MRLQNTLKNEIFISGQGLHTGRNINMRLIPAPAETGVVFIRTDKGSIRIKAAVSSVSDTTFATTLASEGVKIGTVEHLL' A
#
# COMPACT_ATOMS: atom_id res chain seq x y z
N MET A 1 27.18 -9.93 2.61
CA MET A 1 26.36 -8.86 2.01
C MET A 1 24.91 -9.29 2.08
N ARG A 2 23.98 -8.44 2.55
CA ARG A 2 22.55 -8.76 2.58
C ARG A 2 21.91 -8.17 1.32
N LEU A 3 21.31 -9.02 0.49
CA LEU A 3 20.61 -8.60 -0.73
C LEU A 3 19.20 -8.10 -0.39
N GLN A 4 18.68 -7.17 -1.20
CA GLN A 4 17.27 -6.79 -1.14
C GLN A 4 16.39 -7.96 -1.57
N ASN A 5 15.18 -8.02 -1.03
CA ASN A 5 14.20 -9.04 -1.37
C ASN A 5 12.97 -8.39 -1.99
N THR A 6 12.36 -9.12 -2.91
CA THR A 6 11.04 -8.82 -3.45
C THR A 6 10.26 -10.12 -3.58
N LEU A 7 8.99 -10.04 -3.95
CA LEU A 7 8.17 -11.23 -4.15
C LEU A 7 8.68 -12.05 -5.35
N LYS A 8 8.58 -13.38 -5.26
CA LYS A 8 8.91 -14.25 -6.40
C LYS A 8 7.81 -14.22 -7.47
N ASN A 9 6.56 -14.16 -7.04
CA ASN A 9 5.36 -14.17 -7.90
C ASN A 9 4.34 -13.15 -7.37
N GLU A 10 3.38 -12.76 -8.21
CA GLU A 10 2.25 -11.94 -7.79
C GLU A 10 1.33 -12.70 -6.81
N ILE A 11 0.73 -11.97 -5.87
CA ILE A 11 -0.25 -12.50 -4.89
C ILE A 11 -1.54 -11.67 -5.02
N PHE A 12 -2.69 -12.35 -5.04
CA PHE A 12 -4.01 -11.73 -5.08
C PHE A 12 -4.73 -11.93 -3.74
N ILE A 13 -5.32 -10.87 -3.21
CA ILE A 13 -6.06 -10.88 -1.95
C ILE A 13 -7.36 -10.12 -2.15
N SER A 14 -8.47 -10.71 -1.74
CA SER A 14 -9.78 -10.06 -1.70
C SER A 14 -10.26 -9.99 -0.25
N GLY A 15 -10.84 -8.87 0.15
CA GLY A 15 -11.32 -8.69 1.51
C GLY A 15 -12.12 -7.41 1.70
N GLN A 16 -12.53 -7.15 2.94
CA GLN A 16 -13.26 -5.96 3.33
C GLN A 16 -12.36 -5.04 4.18
N GLY A 17 -12.36 -3.73 3.89
CA GLY A 17 -11.60 -2.76 4.68
C GLY A 17 -12.23 -2.54 6.05
N LEU A 18 -11.43 -2.70 7.13
CA LEU A 18 -11.87 -2.67 8.53
C LEU A 18 -12.75 -1.45 8.87
N HIS A 19 -12.29 -0.24 8.56
CA HIS A 19 -13.02 1.00 8.92
C HIS A 19 -14.01 1.48 7.85
N THR A 20 -13.94 0.95 6.63
CA THR A 20 -14.78 1.46 5.52
C THR A 20 -15.90 0.51 5.13
N GLY A 21 -15.82 -0.77 5.50
CA GLY A 21 -16.76 -1.80 5.05
C GLY A 21 -16.71 -2.07 3.54
N ARG A 22 -15.78 -1.46 2.79
CA ARG A 22 -15.70 -1.61 1.34
C ARG A 22 -14.97 -2.88 0.95
N ASN A 23 -15.49 -3.57 -0.07
CA ASN A 23 -14.80 -4.68 -0.72
C ASN A 23 -13.59 -4.14 -1.50
N ILE A 24 -12.43 -4.75 -1.28
CA ILE A 24 -11.15 -4.37 -1.86
C ILE A 24 -10.54 -5.62 -2.49
N ASN A 25 -9.99 -5.45 -3.69
CA ASN A 25 -9.10 -6.40 -4.33
C ASN A 25 -7.70 -5.80 -4.32
N MET A 26 -6.74 -6.51 -3.73
CA MET A 26 -5.33 -6.12 -3.66
C MET A 26 -4.49 -7.11 -4.45
N ARG A 27 -3.47 -6.57 -5.12
CA ARG A 27 -2.42 -7.37 -5.74
C ARG A 27 -1.06 -6.92 -5.21
N LEU A 28 -0.28 -7.86 -4.69
CA LEU A 28 1.11 -7.64 -4.33
C LEU A 28 1.98 -8.13 -5.48
N ILE A 29 2.83 -7.26 -6.01
CA ILE A 29 3.64 -7.52 -7.21
C ILE A 29 5.15 -7.40 -6.89
N PRO A 30 6.01 -8.18 -7.55
CA PRO A 30 7.46 -7.96 -7.48
C PRO A 30 7.84 -6.54 -7.92
N ALA A 31 8.91 -6.01 -7.34
CA ALA A 31 9.43 -4.68 -7.63
C ALA A 31 10.96 -4.71 -7.78
N PRO A 32 11.54 -3.86 -8.65
CA PRO A 32 12.99 -3.71 -8.77
C PRO A 32 13.65 -3.28 -7.45
N ALA A 33 14.96 -3.51 -7.34
CA ALA A 33 15.75 -3.00 -6.23
C ALA A 33 15.59 -1.49 -6.06
N GLU A 34 15.72 -1.01 -4.82
CA GLU A 34 15.59 0.39 -4.39
C GLU A 34 14.18 1.00 -4.55
N THR A 35 13.17 0.23 -4.99
CA THR A 35 11.78 0.73 -5.07
C THR A 35 11.20 1.03 -3.69
N GLY A 36 11.54 0.20 -2.69
CA GLY A 36 10.83 0.16 -1.40
C GLY A 36 9.41 -0.39 -1.56
N VAL A 37 8.56 -0.15 -0.56
CA VAL A 37 7.13 -0.51 -0.62
C VAL A 37 6.32 0.67 -1.14
N VAL A 38 5.50 0.43 -2.17
CA VAL A 38 4.67 1.44 -2.82
C VAL A 38 3.25 0.90 -2.99
N PHE A 39 2.28 1.60 -2.41
CA PHE A 39 0.87 1.35 -2.64
C PHE A 39 0.41 2.02 -3.94
N ILE A 40 -0.51 1.39 -4.66
CA ILE A 40 -1.06 1.94 -5.90
C ILE A 40 -2.58 1.87 -5.84
N ARG A 41 -3.24 3.04 -5.92
CA ARG A 41 -4.70 3.15 -6.00
C ARG A 41 -5.16 3.06 -7.45
N THR A 42 -5.30 1.82 -7.95
CA THR A 42 -5.69 1.54 -9.34
C THR A 42 -7.06 2.11 -9.71
N ASP A 43 -7.98 2.21 -8.75
CA ASP A 43 -9.32 2.80 -8.92
C ASP A 43 -9.32 4.35 -8.97
N LYS A 44 -8.17 4.97 -8.71
CA LYS A 44 -7.98 6.44 -8.71
C LYS A 44 -6.87 6.86 -9.67
N GLY A 45 -6.89 6.34 -10.89
CA GLY A 45 -5.89 6.72 -11.91
C GLY A 45 -4.48 6.18 -11.65
N SER A 46 -4.37 5.10 -10.86
CA SER A 46 -3.10 4.45 -10.53
C SER A 46 -2.11 5.34 -9.77
N ILE A 47 -2.61 6.26 -8.93
CA ILE A 47 -1.77 7.07 -8.05
C ILE A 47 -0.92 6.18 -7.15
N ARG A 48 0.38 6.49 -7.10
CA ARG A 48 1.40 5.78 -6.35
C ARG A 48 1.67 6.51 -5.03
N ILE A 49 1.67 5.78 -3.93
CA ILE A 49 1.92 6.31 -2.58
C ILE A 49 3.05 5.49 -1.97
N LYS A 50 4.23 6.08 -1.77
CA LYS A 50 5.35 5.41 -1.13
C LYS A 50 5.03 5.17 0.34
N ALA A 51 5.34 3.98 0.86
CA ALA A 51 5.27 3.72 2.30
C ALA A 51 6.46 4.40 3.00
N ALA A 52 6.31 5.69 3.27
CA ALA A 52 7.30 6.54 3.92
C ALA A 52 6.63 7.43 4.95
N VAL A 53 7.38 7.83 5.98
CA VAL A 53 6.89 8.73 7.05
C VAL A 53 6.33 10.03 6.48
N SER A 54 6.96 10.58 5.44
CA SER A 54 6.50 11.80 4.75
C SER A 54 5.16 11.65 4.03
N SER A 55 4.70 10.43 3.79
CA SER A 55 3.39 10.15 3.18
C SER A 55 2.29 9.89 4.22
N VAL A 56 2.62 9.81 5.51
CA VAL A 56 1.62 9.64 6.58
C VAL A 56 0.81 10.93 6.69
N SER A 57 -0.51 10.79 6.61
CA SER A 57 -1.46 11.92 6.62
C SER A 57 -2.45 11.88 7.79
N ASP A 58 -2.63 10.72 8.41
CA ASP A 58 -3.48 10.52 9.57
C ASP A 58 -3.04 9.25 10.32
N THR A 59 -3.19 9.27 11.63
CA THR A 59 -2.89 8.17 12.54
C THR A 59 -4.07 7.84 13.47
N THR A 60 -5.22 8.48 13.24
CA THR A 60 -6.44 8.24 14.02
C THR A 60 -7.05 6.89 13.61
N PHE A 61 -7.14 5.97 14.56
CA PHE A 61 -7.61 4.58 14.41
C PHE A 61 -6.77 3.66 13.49
N ALA A 62 -6.00 4.19 12.54
CA ALA A 62 -5.13 3.43 11.64
C ALA A 62 -4.03 4.32 11.04
N THR A 63 -2.96 3.72 10.49
CA THR A 63 -1.99 4.47 9.69
C THR A 63 -2.56 4.73 8.30
N THR A 64 -2.66 6.00 7.93
CA THR A 64 -3.16 6.42 6.61
C THR A 64 -2.11 7.16 5.81
N LEU A 65 -1.79 6.65 4.63
CA LEU A 65 -0.89 7.31 3.69
C LEU A 65 -1.68 8.13 2.66
N ALA A 66 -1.11 9.24 2.21
CA ALA A 66 -1.68 10.08 1.17
C ALA A 66 -0.65 10.55 0.14
N SER A 67 -1.09 10.70 -1.11
CA SER A 67 -0.39 11.42 -2.18
C SER A 67 -1.42 11.96 -3.16
N GLU A 68 -1.17 13.15 -3.71
CA GLU A 68 -1.99 13.73 -4.78
C GLU A 68 -3.50 13.74 -4.47
N GLY A 69 -3.88 14.01 -3.22
CA GLY A 69 -5.27 14.03 -2.75
C GLY A 69 -5.93 12.66 -2.58
N VAL A 70 -5.21 11.56 -2.86
CA VAL A 70 -5.68 10.17 -2.69
C VAL A 70 -5.11 9.59 -1.39
N LYS A 71 -5.93 8.82 -0.66
CA LYS A 71 -5.57 8.20 0.62
C LYS A 71 -5.66 6.67 0.58
N ILE A 72 -4.86 5.99 1.40
CA ILE A 72 -4.99 4.57 1.72
C ILE A 72 -4.79 4.37 3.23
N GLY A 73 -5.76 3.76 3.89
CA GLY A 73 -5.76 3.54 5.34
C GLY A 73 -5.49 2.09 5.71
N THR A 74 -5.16 1.87 6.98
CA THR A 74 -4.92 0.54 7.58
C THR A 74 -3.79 -0.21 6.88
N VAL A 75 -2.67 0.47 6.63
CA VAL A 75 -1.49 -0.13 5.97
C VAL A 75 -0.62 -0.93 6.94
N GLU A 76 -0.76 -0.70 8.25
CA GLU A 76 0.15 -1.15 9.31
C GLU A 76 0.18 -2.65 9.58
N HIS A 77 -0.84 -3.42 9.16
CA HIS A 77 -0.81 -4.89 9.31
C HIS A 77 -0.19 -5.60 8.11
N LEU A 78 -0.01 -4.90 6.98
CA LEU A 78 0.64 -5.42 5.79
C LEU A 78 2.14 -5.07 5.75
N LEU A 79 2.50 -3.90 6.30
CA LEU A 79 3.88 -3.41 6.42
C LEU A 79 4.62 -4.12 7.56
#